data_AF-A0A1H0DXW2-F1
#
_entry.id   AF-A0A1H0DXW2-F1
#
_cell.length_a   1.000
_cell.length_b   1.000
_cell.length_c   1.000
_cell.angle_alpha   90.00
_cell.angle_beta   90.00
_cell.angle_gamma   90.00
#
_symmetry.space_group_name_H-M   'P 1'
#
loop_
_entity.id
_entity.type
_entity.pdbx_description
1 polymer ?
#
loop_
_entity_poly.entity_id
_entity_poly.type
_entity_poly.pdbx_seq_one_letter_code
_entity_poly.pdbx_strand_id
1 'polypeptide(L)'
;MFLSRSLTPERARELLAKQRQMVSLLDKEILARSDEIAFERENWVDAFIDYGHAVSFDNRQTMAYRGIATRDGTLFWLVRRQDKKHGYHAAATDPLEAVEEAQTAWARRKAVRQDWDRVEQMANALILGRLRFRVTIDDALASPLCTLGIECFLDRHRLRNTRNVSGRFAALLMKIEPQVGFVIHQAHLRTQQDSATDNTSERD
;
A
#
# COMPACT_ATOMS: atom_id res chain seq x y z
N MET A 1 10.33 -23.36 -4.06
CA MET A 1 10.29 -22.23 -3.11
C MET A 1 11.54 -21.40 -3.34
N PHE A 2 11.50 -20.45 -4.27
CA PHE A 2 12.66 -19.61 -4.56
C PHE A 2 12.72 -18.49 -3.52
N LEU A 3 13.79 -18.46 -2.73
CA LEU A 3 14.22 -17.25 -2.04
C LEU A 3 14.48 -16.21 -3.14
N SER A 4 13.50 -15.37 -3.45
CA SER A 4 13.76 -14.15 -4.23
C SER A 4 14.81 -13.38 -3.44
N ARG A 5 16.06 -13.38 -3.92
CA ARG A 5 17.11 -12.57 -3.32
C ARG A 5 16.71 -11.12 -3.52
N SER A 6 16.64 -10.36 -2.44
CA SER A 6 16.47 -8.90 -2.52
C SER A 6 17.49 -8.33 -3.49
N LEU A 7 17.05 -7.37 -4.29
CA LEU A 7 17.92 -6.69 -5.23
C LEU A 7 18.99 -5.93 -4.45
N THR A 8 20.23 -6.00 -4.94
CA THR A 8 21.25 -5.07 -4.46
C THR A 8 20.88 -3.64 -4.89
N PRO A 9 21.31 -2.62 -4.13
CA PRO A 9 21.09 -1.22 -4.50
C PRO A 9 21.49 -0.90 -5.95
N GLU A 10 22.67 -1.35 -6.37
CA GLU A 10 23.21 -1.11 -7.71
C GLU A 10 22.29 -1.73 -8.76
N ARG A 11 21.86 -2.98 -8.52
CA ARG A 11 21.00 -3.69 -9.47
C ARG A 11 19.61 -3.06 -9.58
N ALA A 12 19.04 -2.62 -8.46
CA ALA A 12 17.75 -1.94 -8.46
C ALA A 12 17.83 -0.64 -9.29
N ARG A 13 18.88 0.15 -9.10
CA ARG A 13 19.10 1.41 -9.83
C ARG A 13 19.31 1.18 -11.32
N GLU A 14 20.12 0.18 -11.71
CA GLU A 14 20.29 -0.21 -13.11
C GLU A 14 18.97 -0.62 -13.78
N LEU A 15 18.18 -1.47 -13.10
CA LEU A 15 16.90 -1.94 -13.63
C LEU A 15 15.90 -0.80 -13.79
N LEU A 16 15.89 0.15 -12.85
CA LEU A 16 15.05 1.34 -12.91
C LEU A 16 15.48 2.31 -14.00
N ALA A 17 16.79 2.62 -14.11
CA ALA A 17 17.32 3.46 -15.17
C ALA A 17 16.98 2.93 -16.57
N LYS A 18 16.98 1.59 -16.74
CA LYS A 18 16.58 0.93 -17.99
C LYS A 18 15.13 1.20 -18.40
N GLN A 19 14.25 1.56 -17.45
CA GLN A 19 12.85 1.89 -17.71
C GLN A 19 12.67 3.24 -18.43
N ARG A 20 13.66 4.15 -18.40
CA ARG A 20 13.55 5.41 -19.16
C ARG A 20 13.50 5.12 -20.66
N GLN A 21 12.46 5.62 -21.31
CA GLN A 21 12.30 5.54 -22.76
C GLN A 21 13.09 6.68 -23.44
N MET A 22 13.48 6.48 -24.70
CA MET A 22 14.18 7.50 -25.51
C MET A 22 15.49 8.05 -24.91
N VAL A 23 16.17 7.26 -24.08
CA VAL A 23 17.47 7.59 -23.47
C VAL A 23 18.52 6.58 -23.98
N SER A 24 19.72 7.06 -24.31
CA SER A 24 20.79 6.19 -24.82
C SER A 24 21.25 5.17 -23.78
N LEU A 25 21.91 4.09 -24.20
CA LEU A 25 22.46 3.10 -23.27
C LEU A 25 23.50 3.71 -22.32
N LEU A 26 24.35 4.61 -22.82
CA LEU A 26 25.36 5.30 -22.01
C LEU A 26 24.71 6.19 -20.95
N ASP A 27 23.69 6.95 -21.33
CA ASP A 27 22.96 7.82 -20.39
C ASP A 27 22.25 7.00 -19.30
N LYS A 28 21.76 5.80 -19.63
CA LYS A 28 21.18 4.87 -18.65
C LYS A 28 22.22 4.39 -17.62
N GLU A 29 23.46 4.16 -18.03
CA GLU A 29 24.55 3.79 -17.11
C GLU A 29 24.94 4.95 -16.20
N ILE A 30 24.98 6.18 -16.73
CA ILE A 30 25.23 7.40 -15.96
C ILE A 30 24.09 7.61 -14.95
N LEU A 31 22.85 7.52 -15.40
CA LEU A 31 21.64 7.67 -14.57
C LEU A 31 21.59 6.65 -13.44
N ALA A 32 21.96 5.39 -13.70
CA ALA A 32 22.00 4.36 -12.66
C ALA A 32 22.91 4.75 -11.48
N ARG A 33 23.83 5.70 -11.66
CA ARG A 33 24.77 6.20 -10.65
C ARG A 33 24.45 7.62 -10.17
N SER A 34 23.45 8.30 -10.71
CA SER A 34 23.11 9.69 -10.37
C SER A 34 22.24 9.82 -9.11
N ASP A 35 22.19 11.00 -8.53
CA ASP A 35 21.31 11.33 -7.40
C ASP A 35 19.83 11.45 -7.77
N GLU A 36 19.49 11.47 -9.07
CA GLU A 36 18.10 11.47 -9.55
C GLU A 36 17.33 10.20 -9.15
N ILE A 37 18.03 9.07 -9.02
CA ILE A 37 17.47 7.85 -8.44
C ILE A 37 17.81 7.82 -6.95
N ALA A 38 16.81 7.91 -6.08
CA ALA A 38 17.01 7.97 -4.64
C ALA A 38 16.32 6.82 -3.91
N PHE A 39 16.89 6.39 -2.79
CA PHE A 39 16.30 5.39 -1.93
C PHE A 39 15.26 6.01 -1.00
N GLU A 40 14.10 5.39 -0.90
CA GLU A 40 12.99 5.80 -0.05
C GLU A 40 12.49 4.62 0.78
N ARG A 41 12.03 4.94 2.00
CA ARG A 41 11.38 4.00 2.92
C ARG A 41 10.06 4.58 3.37
N GLU A 42 9.04 4.42 2.53
CA GLU A 42 7.73 5.00 2.76
C GLU A 42 6.66 3.90 2.89
N ASN A 43 5.77 4.00 3.88
CA ASN A 43 4.70 3.02 4.12
C ASN A 43 5.19 1.56 4.07
N TRP A 44 6.32 1.29 4.75
CA TRP A 44 6.97 -0.02 4.83
C TRP A 44 7.65 -0.52 3.54
N VAL A 45 7.57 0.23 2.45
CA VAL A 45 8.18 -0.12 1.16
C VAL A 45 9.60 0.46 1.09
N ASP A 46 10.59 -0.43 1.06
CA ASP A 46 11.98 -0.09 0.75
C ASP A 46 12.16 -0.11 -0.78
N ALA A 47 12.42 1.04 -1.39
CA ALA A 47 12.46 1.17 -2.85
C ALA A 47 13.46 2.22 -3.33
N PHE A 48 13.88 2.07 -4.59
CA PHE A 48 14.50 3.16 -5.34
C PHE A 48 13.45 3.84 -6.21
N ILE A 49 13.45 5.17 -6.22
CA ILE A 49 12.52 6.02 -6.97
C ILE A 49 13.32 6.90 -7.92
N ASP A 50 12.88 6.98 -9.17
CA ASP A 50 13.44 7.87 -10.18
C ASP A 50 12.71 9.22 -10.14
N TYR A 51 13.35 10.22 -9.52
CA TYR A 51 12.83 11.59 -9.42
C TYR A 51 13.12 12.44 -10.66
N GLY A 52 14.10 12.04 -11.48
CA GLY A 52 14.42 12.74 -12.72
C GLY A 52 13.46 12.41 -13.86
N HIS A 53 12.64 11.37 -13.72
CA HIS A 53 11.60 11.03 -14.69
C HIS A 53 10.24 10.88 -14.01
N ALA A 54 9.40 11.90 -14.20
CA ALA A 54 8.08 11.98 -13.60
C ALA A 54 7.02 12.40 -14.62
N VAL A 55 5.83 11.83 -14.49
CA VAL A 55 4.66 12.23 -15.27
C VAL A 55 3.79 13.13 -14.39
N SER A 56 3.50 14.34 -14.87
CA SER A 56 2.72 15.33 -14.13
C SER A 56 1.26 15.35 -14.57
N PHE A 57 0.36 15.44 -13.60
CA PHE A 57 -1.09 15.54 -13.79
C PHE A 57 -1.62 16.78 -13.07
N ASP A 58 -2.84 17.20 -13.41
CA ASP A 58 -3.58 18.27 -12.72
C ASP A 58 -2.75 19.55 -12.51
N ASN A 59 -2.14 20.09 -13.58
CA ASN A 59 -1.26 21.26 -13.49
C ASN A 59 -0.11 21.09 -12.47
N ARG A 60 0.51 19.90 -12.44
CA ARG A 60 1.62 19.52 -11.54
C ARG A 60 1.24 19.36 -10.07
N GLN A 61 -0.05 19.29 -9.74
CA GLN A 61 -0.50 19.00 -8.37
C GLN A 61 -0.28 17.54 -7.98
N THR A 62 -0.26 16.64 -8.97
CA THR A 62 -0.01 15.22 -8.79
C THR A 62 1.14 14.79 -9.71
N MET A 63 2.08 14.01 -9.16
CA MET A 63 3.24 13.50 -9.88
C MET A 63 3.33 11.99 -9.69
N ALA A 64 3.55 11.26 -10.79
CA ALA A 64 3.84 9.84 -10.76
C ALA A 64 5.33 9.60 -11.10
N TYR A 65 6.06 8.98 -10.17
CA TYR A 65 7.47 8.64 -10.29
C TYR A 65 7.63 7.14 -10.44
N ARG A 66 8.53 6.69 -11.32
CA ARG A 66 8.77 5.25 -11.44
C ARG A 66 9.60 4.76 -10.26
N GLY A 67 9.22 3.63 -9.68
CA GLY A 67 9.91 3.01 -8.55
C GLY A 67 10.15 1.52 -8.75
N ILE A 68 11.12 0.99 -8.00
CA ILE A 68 11.39 -0.44 -7.92
C ILE A 68 11.57 -0.87 -6.46
N ALA A 69 10.81 -1.87 -6.03
CA ALA A 69 10.91 -2.43 -4.68
C ALA A 69 12.20 -3.24 -4.55
N THR A 70 12.99 -3.01 -3.50
CA THR A 70 14.26 -3.72 -3.30
C THR A 70 14.04 -5.18 -2.90
N ARG A 71 12.88 -5.51 -2.32
CA ARG A 71 12.55 -6.85 -1.84
C ARG A 71 12.55 -7.89 -2.95
N ASP A 72 11.89 -7.60 -4.07
CA ASP A 72 11.59 -8.56 -5.14
C ASP A 72 11.76 -7.98 -6.54
N GLY A 73 12.13 -6.71 -6.67
CA GLY A 73 12.27 -6.05 -7.96
C GLY A 73 10.96 -5.64 -8.62
N THR A 74 9.84 -5.67 -7.89
CA THR A 74 8.55 -5.21 -8.41
C THR A 74 8.65 -3.75 -8.81
N LEU A 75 8.34 -3.46 -10.08
CA LEU A 75 8.21 -2.10 -10.57
C LEU A 75 6.83 -1.54 -10.22
N PHE A 76 6.78 -0.28 -9.83
CA PHE A 76 5.55 0.39 -9.45
C PHE A 76 5.63 1.90 -9.78
N TRP A 77 4.51 2.60 -9.67
CA TRP A 77 4.44 4.06 -9.68
C TRP A 77 4.24 4.59 -8.26
N LEU A 78 5.14 5.48 -7.82
CA LEU A 78 4.93 6.29 -6.62
C LEU A 78 4.17 7.54 -7.03
N VAL A 79 2.89 7.61 -6.67
CA VAL A 79 2.03 8.76 -6.95
C VAL A 79 2.02 9.67 -5.73
N ARG A 80 2.48 10.91 -5.88
CA ARG A 80 2.53 11.93 -4.81
C ARG A 80 1.71 13.16 -5.19
N ARG A 81 1.06 13.73 -4.18
CA ARG A 81 0.48 15.07 -4.27
C ARG A 81 1.42 16.08 -3.65
N GLN A 82 1.48 17.28 -4.21
CA GLN A 82 2.36 18.35 -3.73
C GLN A 82 2.13 18.71 -2.25
N ASP A 83 0.89 18.60 -1.76
CA ASP A 83 0.47 18.94 -0.40
C ASP A 83 0.54 17.77 0.61
N LYS A 84 1.06 16.60 0.21
CA LYS A 84 1.09 15.40 1.04
C LYS A 84 2.52 14.87 1.20
N LYS A 85 2.87 14.58 2.45
CA LYS A 85 4.15 13.95 2.82
C LYS A 85 4.29 12.54 2.23
N HIS A 86 3.17 11.82 2.13
CA HIS A 86 3.15 10.41 1.76
C HIS A 86 2.45 10.19 0.42
N GLY A 87 3.05 9.37 -0.43
CA GLY A 87 2.52 8.92 -1.70
C GLY A 87 1.72 7.62 -1.61
N TYR A 88 1.25 7.19 -2.77
CA TYR A 88 0.58 5.92 -2.99
C TYR A 88 1.43 5.06 -3.94
N HIS A 89 1.60 3.78 -3.61
CA HIS A 89 2.33 2.82 -4.46
C HIS A 89 1.33 2.04 -5.32
N ALA A 90 1.29 2.33 -6.61
CA ALA A 90 0.42 1.64 -7.57
C ALA A 90 1.26 0.66 -8.40
N ALA A 91 0.83 -0.60 -8.48
CA ALA A 91 1.50 -1.63 -9.28
C ALA A 91 1.18 -1.53 -10.78
N ALA A 92 0.34 -0.56 -11.18
CA ALA A 92 -0.02 -0.31 -12.57
C ALA A 92 1.21 -0.13 -13.47
N THR A 93 1.07 -0.54 -14.73
CA THR A 93 2.10 -0.33 -15.74
C THR A 93 2.07 1.09 -16.27
N ASP A 94 0.87 1.64 -16.43
CA ASP A 94 0.64 2.98 -16.96
C ASP A 94 0.53 4.03 -15.83
N PRO A 95 1.13 5.23 -15.99
CA PRO A 95 1.09 6.27 -14.96
C PRO A 95 -0.31 6.90 -14.77
N LEU A 96 -1.18 6.94 -15.80
CA LEU A 96 -2.54 7.44 -15.65
C LEU A 96 -3.36 6.49 -14.79
N GLU A 97 -3.33 5.19 -15.09
CA GLU A 97 -3.99 4.15 -14.27
C GLU A 97 -3.50 4.20 -12.81
N ALA A 98 -2.19 4.40 -12.60
CA ALA A 98 -1.62 4.57 -11.26
C ALA A 98 -2.21 5.77 -10.50
N VAL A 99 -2.41 6.90 -11.18
CA VAL A 99 -3.02 8.09 -10.59
C VAL A 99 -4.49 7.86 -10.27
N GLU A 100 -5.25 7.21 -11.16
CA GLU A 100 -6.66 6.87 -10.93
C GLU A 100 -6.84 5.95 -9.71
N GLU A 101 -5.98 4.93 -9.59
CA GLU A 101 -5.94 4.03 -8.43
C GLU A 101 -5.65 4.82 -7.14
N ALA A 102 -4.63 5.69 -7.16
CA ALA A 102 -4.27 6.51 -6.03
C ALA A 102 -5.40 7.47 -5.61
N GLN A 103 -6.06 8.12 -6.56
CA GLN A 103 -7.19 9.03 -6.30
C GLN A 103 -8.35 8.29 -5.63
N THR A 104 -8.69 7.10 -6.12
CA THR A 104 -9.74 6.26 -5.54
C THR A 104 -9.37 5.82 -4.12
N ALA A 105 -8.14 5.37 -3.90
CA ALA A 105 -7.66 5.00 -2.58
C ALA A 105 -7.69 6.21 -1.61
N TRP A 106 -7.28 7.40 -2.03
CA TRP A 106 -7.32 8.60 -1.20
C TRP A 106 -8.75 9.04 -0.86
N ALA A 107 -9.68 8.97 -1.81
CA ALA A 107 -11.09 9.26 -1.58
C ALA A 107 -11.67 8.30 -0.52
N ARG A 108 -11.39 7.00 -0.65
CA ARG A 108 -11.80 5.98 0.33
C ARG A 108 -11.15 6.20 1.70
N ARG A 109 -9.85 6.53 1.76
CA ARG A 109 -9.18 6.90 3.02
C ARG A 109 -9.83 8.11 3.67
N LYS A 110 -10.19 9.13 2.88
CA LYS A 110 -10.87 10.33 3.38
C LYS A 110 -12.23 9.97 3.98
N ALA A 111 -13.02 9.16 3.29
CA ALA A 111 -14.33 8.70 3.78
C ALA A 111 -14.21 7.94 5.11
N VAL A 112 -13.27 6.99 5.22
CA VAL A 112 -13.05 6.25 6.49
C VAL A 112 -12.54 7.19 7.60
N ARG A 113 -11.67 8.15 7.27
CA ARG A 113 -11.15 9.12 8.26
C ARG A 113 -12.21 10.09 8.77
N GLN A 114 -13.28 10.34 8.03
CA GLN A 114 -14.40 11.16 8.52
C GLN A 114 -15.12 10.50 9.70
N ASP A 115 -15.03 9.18 9.83
CA ASP A 115 -15.61 8.40 10.93
C ASP A 115 -14.52 7.67 11.73
N TRP A 116 -13.35 8.29 11.88
CA TRP A 116 -12.20 7.65 12.53
C TRP A 116 -12.47 7.32 14.00
N ASP A 117 -13.21 8.18 14.70
CA ASP A 117 -13.59 7.95 16.10
C ASP A 117 -14.36 6.63 16.25
N ARG A 118 -15.21 6.28 15.27
CA ARG A 118 -15.88 4.98 15.25
C ARG A 118 -14.91 3.83 15.03
N VAL A 119 -13.89 4.00 14.19
CA VAL A 119 -12.81 3.00 14.01
C VAL A 119 -12.08 2.76 15.33
N GLU A 120 -11.78 3.82 16.08
CA GLU A 120 -11.14 3.72 17.39
C GLU A 120 -12.05 3.06 18.43
N GLN A 121 -13.35 3.39 18.44
CA GLN A 121 -14.33 2.72 19.29
C GLN A 121 -14.43 1.22 18.98
N MET A 122 -14.44 0.84 17.70
CA MET A 122 -14.40 -0.57 17.27
C MET A 122 -13.14 -1.27 17.77
N ALA A 123 -11.97 -0.65 17.60
CA ALA A 123 -10.70 -1.19 18.08
C ALA A 123 -10.71 -1.38 19.61
N ASN A 124 -11.19 -0.40 20.37
CA ASN A 124 -11.32 -0.51 21.82
C ASN A 124 -12.31 -1.62 22.21
N ALA A 125 -13.43 -1.77 21.50
CA ALA A 125 -14.40 -2.83 21.74
C ALA A 125 -13.82 -4.23 21.45
N LEU A 126 -12.98 -4.37 20.43
CA LEU A 126 -12.22 -5.60 20.14
C LEU A 126 -11.20 -5.91 21.25
N ILE A 127 -10.49 -4.90 21.75
CA ILE A 127 -9.55 -5.04 22.88
C ILE A 127 -10.29 -5.47 24.15
N LEU A 128 -11.46 -4.90 24.42
CA LEU A 128 -12.29 -5.26 25.58
C LEU A 128 -13.09 -6.55 25.37
N GLY A 129 -13.05 -7.15 24.18
CA GLY A 129 -13.78 -8.38 23.85
C GLY A 129 -15.30 -8.21 23.70
N ARG A 130 -15.78 -6.96 23.60
CA ARG A 130 -17.19 -6.58 23.35
C ARG A 130 -17.60 -6.79 21.89
N LEU A 131 -16.64 -6.67 20.97
CA LEU A 131 -16.77 -7.10 19.58
C LEU A 131 -15.84 -8.29 19.34
N ARG A 132 -16.25 -9.20 18.44
CA ARG A 132 -15.47 -10.38 18.06
C ARG A 132 -15.63 -10.66 16.57
N PHE A 133 -14.55 -10.44 15.82
CA PHE A 133 -14.43 -10.90 14.44
C PHE A 133 -12.96 -11.16 14.11
N ARG A 134 -12.72 -11.86 13.00
CA ARG A 134 -11.38 -12.07 12.43
C ARG A 134 -11.10 -11.02 11.37
N VAL A 135 -9.84 -10.62 11.28
CA VAL A 135 -9.31 -9.77 10.21
C VAL A 135 -8.52 -10.66 9.26
N THR A 136 -8.87 -10.65 7.98
CA THR A 136 -8.25 -11.49 6.94
C THR A 136 -7.29 -10.68 6.07
N ILE A 137 -6.49 -11.38 5.25
CA ILE A 137 -5.69 -10.73 4.19
C ILE A 137 -6.62 -10.03 3.19
N ASP A 138 -7.76 -10.62 2.85
CA ASP A 138 -8.73 -10.03 1.91
C ASP A 138 -9.30 -8.72 2.45
N ASP A 139 -9.50 -8.59 3.77
CA ASP A 139 -9.88 -7.32 4.40
C ASP A 139 -8.79 -6.25 4.20
N ALA A 140 -7.51 -6.64 4.23
CA ALA A 140 -6.41 -5.73 3.97
C ALA A 140 -6.35 -5.31 2.50
N LEU A 141 -6.46 -6.27 1.57
CA LEU A 141 -6.47 -6.00 0.13
C LEU A 141 -7.69 -5.21 -0.33
N ALA A 142 -8.84 -5.39 0.33
CA ALA A 142 -10.04 -4.61 0.09
C ALA A 142 -9.98 -3.23 0.76
N SER A 143 -9.07 -2.99 1.71
CA SER A 143 -8.90 -1.69 2.35
C SER A 143 -8.26 -0.67 1.38
N PRO A 144 -8.34 0.65 1.65
CA PRO A 144 -7.74 1.65 0.77
C PRO A 144 -6.21 1.79 0.94
N LEU A 145 -5.52 0.73 1.37
CA LEU A 145 -4.06 0.66 1.46
C LEU A 145 -3.48 0.14 0.13
N CYS A 146 -2.24 0.50 -0.19
CA CYS A 146 -1.58 -0.04 -1.37
C CYS A 146 -1.16 -1.50 -1.11
N THR A 147 -1.38 -2.39 -2.08
CA THR A 147 -1.01 -3.81 -2.00
C THR A 147 0.45 -4.02 -1.62
N LEU A 148 1.37 -3.28 -2.25
CA LEU A 148 2.80 -3.38 -1.96
C LEU A 148 3.12 -3.03 -0.49
N GLY A 149 2.45 -2.00 0.05
CA GLY A 149 2.60 -1.62 1.46
C GLY A 149 2.05 -2.69 2.41
N ILE A 150 0.92 -3.33 2.07
CA ILE A 150 0.35 -4.44 2.84
C ILE A 150 1.33 -5.61 2.90
N GLU A 151 1.87 -6.04 1.75
CA GLU A 151 2.80 -7.16 1.71
C GLU A 151 4.08 -6.88 2.50
N CYS A 152 4.67 -5.69 2.35
CA CYS A 152 5.86 -5.29 3.09
C CYS A 152 5.59 -5.20 4.61
N PHE A 153 4.41 -4.71 5.00
CA PHE A 153 3.96 -4.71 6.39
C PHE A 153 3.88 -6.14 6.95
N LEU A 154 3.21 -7.05 6.23
CA LEU A 154 3.08 -8.45 6.63
C LEU A 154 4.44 -9.13 6.77
N ASP A 155 5.38 -8.89 5.84
CA ASP A 155 6.73 -9.43 5.91
C ASP A 155 7.48 -8.93 7.16
N ARG A 156 7.46 -7.62 7.39
CA ARG A 156 8.17 -7.01 8.52
C ARG A 156 7.67 -7.48 9.87
N HIS A 157 6.36 -7.73 9.98
CA HIS A 157 5.73 -8.24 11.19
C HIS A 157 5.67 -9.78 11.26
N ARG A 158 6.30 -10.50 10.32
CA ARG A 158 6.31 -11.98 10.25
C ARG A 158 4.92 -12.61 10.15
N LEU A 159 4.00 -11.90 9.49
CA LEU A 159 2.60 -12.31 9.27
C LEU A 159 2.34 -12.82 7.84
N ARG A 160 3.37 -12.97 7.00
CA ARG A 160 3.24 -13.39 5.59
C ARG A 160 2.45 -14.70 5.39
N ASN A 161 2.64 -15.67 6.29
CA ASN A 161 1.97 -16.96 6.21
C ASN A 161 0.62 -17.00 6.98
N THR A 162 0.21 -15.87 7.55
CA THR A 162 -0.97 -15.76 8.39
C THR A 162 -2.15 -15.27 7.57
N ARG A 163 -3.10 -16.17 7.27
CA ARG A 163 -4.30 -15.83 6.47
C ARG A 163 -5.28 -14.92 7.21
N ASN A 164 -5.29 -14.98 8.53
CA ASN A 164 -6.14 -14.15 9.38
C ASN A 164 -5.55 -13.99 10.78
N VAL A 165 -5.94 -12.91 11.45
CA VAL A 165 -5.64 -12.64 12.86
C VAL A 165 -6.93 -12.35 13.61
N SER A 166 -6.88 -12.46 14.94
CA SER A 166 -8.01 -12.02 15.75
C SER A 166 -8.17 -10.50 15.67
N GLY A 167 -9.41 -10.00 15.70
CA GLY A 167 -9.66 -8.56 15.74
C GLY A 167 -9.03 -7.89 16.97
N ARG A 168 -8.93 -8.61 18.10
CA ARG A 168 -8.18 -8.12 19.28
C ARG A 168 -6.70 -7.86 18.96
N PHE A 169 -6.03 -8.79 18.28
CA PHE A 169 -4.64 -8.60 17.87
C PHE A 169 -4.49 -7.45 16.87
N ALA A 170 -5.37 -7.35 15.87
CA ALA A 170 -5.38 -6.24 14.92
C ALA A 170 -5.58 -4.88 15.63
N ALA A 171 -6.50 -4.81 16.60
CA ALA A 171 -6.76 -3.60 17.36
C ALA A 171 -5.59 -3.18 18.26
N LEU A 172 -4.84 -4.14 18.82
CA LEU A 172 -3.58 -3.85 19.51
C LEU A 172 -2.53 -3.33 18.53
N LEU A 173 -2.43 -3.93 17.35
CA LEU A 173 -1.49 -3.52 16.30
C LEU A 173 -1.79 -2.10 15.79
N MET A 174 -3.07 -1.71 15.73
CA MET A 174 -3.50 -0.35 15.38
C MET A 174 -2.92 0.74 16.30
N LYS A 175 -2.64 0.43 17.58
CA LYS A 175 -2.02 1.39 18.51
C LYS A 175 -0.57 1.72 18.14
N ILE A 176 0.08 0.83 17.40
CA ILE A 176 1.46 0.99 16.91
C ILE A 176 1.44 1.51 15.47
N GLU A 177 0.58 0.93 14.63
CA GLU A 177 0.42 1.29 13.23
C GLU A 177 -1.05 1.68 12.95
N PRO A 178 -1.39 2.99 12.97
CA PRO A 178 -2.75 3.48 12.75
C PRO A 178 -3.38 3.00 11.43
N GLN A 179 -2.58 2.68 10.40
CA GLN A 179 -3.10 2.17 9.12
C GLN A 179 -3.89 0.86 9.26
N VAL A 180 -3.64 0.07 10.31
CA VAL A 180 -4.43 -1.15 10.62
C VAL A 180 -5.90 -0.83 10.88
N GLY A 181 -6.23 0.40 11.29
CA GLY A 181 -7.62 0.84 11.47
C GLY A 181 -8.45 0.75 10.18
N PHE A 182 -7.85 1.01 9.01
CA PHE A 182 -8.54 0.82 7.72
C PHE A 182 -8.92 -0.63 7.46
N VAL A 183 -8.07 -1.56 7.89
CA VAL A 183 -8.28 -3.00 7.75
C VAL A 183 -9.35 -3.49 8.72
N ILE A 184 -9.33 -3.00 9.97
CA ILE A 184 -10.38 -3.29 10.97
C ILE A 184 -11.75 -2.81 10.48
N HIS A 185 -11.81 -1.60 9.91
CA HIS A 185 -13.03 -1.07 9.31
C HIS A 185 -13.55 -1.98 8.19
N GLN A 186 -12.67 -2.44 7.30
CA GLN A 186 -13.07 -3.33 6.19
C GLN A 186 -13.58 -4.69 6.70
N ALA A 187 -12.92 -5.27 7.70
CA ALA A 187 -13.34 -6.51 8.33
C ALA A 187 -14.72 -6.38 9.03
N HIS A 188 -15.00 -5.22 9.62
CA HIS A 188 -16.30 -4.94 10.22
C HIS A 188 -17.40 -4.88 9.15
N LEU A 189 -17.17 -4.19 8.02
CA LEU A 189 -18.12 -4.13 6.92
C LEU A 189 -18.47 -5.52 6.38
N ARG A 190 -17.45 -6.37 6.17
CA ARG A 190 -17.67 -7.76 5.74
C ARG A 190 -18.53 -8.52 6.75
N THR A 191 -18.22 -8.42 8.04
CA THR A 191 -18.98 -9.11 9.10
C THR A 191 -20.44 -8.66 9.14
N GLN A 192 -20.73 -7.39 8.87
CA GLN A 192 -22.11 -6.88 8.77
C GLN A 192 -22.84 -7.42 7.55
N GLN A 193 -22.16 -7.57 6.41
CA GLN A 193 -22.72 -8.17 5.20
C GLN A 193 -23.04 -9.65 5.42
N ASP A 194 -22.10 -10.42 5.97
CA ASP A 194 -22.29 -11.84 6.28
C ASP A 194 -23.52 -12.04 7.19
N SER A 195 -23.65 -11.20 8.23
CA SER A 195 -24.78 -11.26 9.17
C SER A 195 -26.13 -10.88 8.54
N ALA A 196 -26.12 -10.05 7.49
CA ALA A 196 -27.34 -9.65 6.78
C ALA A 196 -27.81 -10.75 5.80
N THR A 197 -26.87 -11.45 5.16
CA THR A 197 -27.16 -12.55 4.24
C THR A 197 -27.74 -13.76 4.98
N ASP A 198 -27.18 -14.16 6.13
CA ASP A 198 -27.69 -15.28 6.94
C ASP A 198 -29.15 -15.07 7.40
N ASN A 199 -29.50 -13.84 7.80
CA ASN A 199 -30.87 -13.50 8.22
C ASN A 199 -31.90 -13.52 7.08
N THR A 200 -31.46 -13.49 5.83
CA THR A 200 -32.34 -13.50 4.65
C THR A 200 -32.59 -14.92 4.17
N SER A 201 -31.61 -15.83 4.29
CA SER A 201 -31.75 -17.25 3.92
C SER A 201 -32.58 -18.11 4.88
N GLU A 202 -32.84 -17.63 6.11
CA GLU A 202 -33.70 -18.32 7.09
C GLU A 202 -35.20 -17.97 6.95
N ARG A 203 -35.58 -17.12 5.98
CA ARG A 203 -36.96 -16.66 5.78
C ARG A 203 -37.63 -17.20 4.51
N ASP A 204 -36.91 -17.99 3.72
CA ASP A 204 -37.40 -18.71 2.54
C ASP A 204 -37.48 -20.22 2.83
#